data_AF-A0A016WWV2-F1
#
_entry.id   AF-A0A016WWV2-F1
#
_cell.length_a   1.000
_cell.length_b   1.000
_cell.length_c   1.000
_cell.angle_alpha   90.00
_cell.angle_beta   90.00
_cell.angle_gamma   90.00
#
_symmetry.space_group_name_H-M   'P 1'
#
loop_
_entity.id
_entity.type
_entity.pdbx_description
1 polymer ?
#
loop_
_entity_poly.entity_id
_entity_poly.type
_entity_poly.pdbx_seq_one_letter_code
_entity_poly.pdbx_strand_id
1 'polypeptide(L)'
;MKGIIPTAVAKHELAPPKTTDWPAIKADWKKVTQFIANKQYKQLTVREALVYTAVTMEVMFWFFVGEMIGRRNVFGYLVPSDYVSRDTRKKVKALEAEAKELAQH
;
A
#
# COMPACT_ATOMS: atom_id res chain seq x y z
N MET A 1 -6.79 10.43 -33.25
CA MET A 1 -5.89 10.14 -32.11
C MET A 1 -6.33 8.81 -31.48
N LYS A 2 -5.78 7.67 -31.92
CA LYS A 2 -6.02 6.34 -31.32
C LYS A 2 -4.92 6.13 -30.28
N GLY A 3 -5.18 6.56 -29.04
CA GLY A 3 -4.14 6.64 -28.00
C GLY A 3 -4.61 6.24 -26.61
N ILE A 4 -5.67 5.46 -26.49
CA ILE A 4 -6.18 5.01 -25.19
C ILE A 4 -6.46 3.52 -25.34
N ILE A 5 -5.82 2.74 -24.49
CA ILE A 5 -5.84 1.27 -24.40
C ILE A 5 -7.21 0.73 -24.84
N PRO A 6 -7.29 -0.16 -25.85
CA PRO A 6 -8.57 -0.71 -26.28
C PRO A 6 -9.19 -1.42 -25.08
N THR A 7 -10.42 -1.05 -24.73
CA THR A 7 -11.18 -1.54 -23.56
C THR A 7 -11.18 -3.07 -23.43
N ALA A 8 -10.98 -3.78 -24.54
CA ALA A 8 -10.78 -5.22 -24.59
C ALA A 8 -9.55 -5.73 -23.82
N VAL A 9 -8.41 -5.03 -23.88
CA VAL A 9 -7.16 -5.43 -23.19
C VAL A 9 -7.29 -5.18 -21.69
N ALA A 10 -7.80 -4.01 -21.28
CA ALA A 10 -8.02 -3.71 -19.88
C ALA A 10 -8.97 -4.72 -19.19
N LYS A 11 -10.00 -5.18 -19.92
CA LYS A 11 -10.93 -6.20 -19.42
C LYS A 11 -10.26 -7.58 -19.24
N HIS A 12 -9.21 -7.89 -19.99
CA HIS A 12 -8.53 -9.18 -19.90
C HIS A 12 -7.39 -9.16 -18.88
N GLU A 13 -6.55 -8.13 -18.91
CA GLU A 13 -5.34 -8.04 -18.09
C GLU A 13 -5.62 -7.66 -16.63
N LEU A 14 -6.70 -6.91 -16.36
CA LEU A 14 -7.09 -6.48 -15.01
C LEU A 14 -8.24 -7.30 -14.42
N ALA A 15 -8.69 -8.35 -15.11
CA ALA A 15 -9.72 -9.22 -14.58
C ALA A 15 -9.21 -9.99 -13.36
N PRO A 16 -10.05 -10.20 -12.34
CA PRO A 16 -9.71 -11.14 -11.29
C PRO A 16 -9.47 -12.54 -11.90
N PRO A 17 -8.46 -13.28 -11.42
CA PRO A 17 -8.13 -14.59 -11.95
C PRO A 17 -9.30 -15.57 -11.80
N LYS A 18 -9.44 -16.50 -12.75
CA LYS A 18 -10.46 -17.55 -12.65
C LYS A 18 -9.99 -18.65 -11.73
N THR A 19 -10.92 -19.42 -11.19
CA THR A 19 -10.60 -20.55 -10.32
C THR A 19 -9.74 -21.61 -11.01
N THR A 20 -9.85 -21.71 -12.34
CA THR A 20 -9.06 -22.60 -13.20
C THR A 20 -7.59 -22.21 -13.29
N ASP A 21 -7.23 -20.97 -12.98
CA ASP A 21 -5.87 -20.45 -13.10
C ASP A 21 -5.04 -20.74 -11.82
N TRP A 22 -5.70 -21.06 -10.70
CA TRP A 22 -5.04 -21.36 -9.42
C TRP A 22 -3.96 -22.45 -9.47
N PRO A 23 -4.14 -23.58 -10.16
CA PRO A 23 -3.10 -24.60 -10.26
C PRO A 23 -1.84 -24.08 -10.95
N ALA A 24 -1.98 -23.28 -12.01
CA ALA A 24 -0.86 -22.68 -12.73
C ALA A 24 -0.12 -21.66 -11.85
N ILE A 25 -0.86 -20.78 -11.17
CA ILE A 25 -0.30 -19.79 -10.24
C ILE A 25 0.52 -20.48 -9.14
N LYS A 26 0.02 -21.57 -8.55
CA LYS A 26 0.75 -22.33 -7.53
C LYS A 26 2.02 -22.99 -8.09
N ALA A 27 1.96 -23.51 -9.31
CA ALA A 27 3.12 -24.09 -9.97
C ALA A 27 4.20 -23.03 -10.23
N ASP A 28 3.82 -21.84 -10.69
CA ASP A 28 4.77 -20.75 -10.93
C ASP A 28 5.36 -20.20 -9.64
N TRP A 29 4.57 -20.09 -8.58
CA TRP A 29 5.09 -19.76 -7.25
C TRP A 29 6.17 -20.73 -6.78
N LYS A 30 5.98 -22.04 -7.02
CA LYS A 30 6.98 -23.07 -6.70
C LYS A 30 8.28 -22.89 -7.50
N LYS A 31 8.20 -22.46 -8.76
CA LYS A 31 9.41 -22.15 -9.56
C LYS A 31 10.15 -20.95 -8.97
N VAL A 32 9.43 -19.91 -8.55
CA VAL A 32 10.04 -18.73 -7.91
C VAL A 32 10.73 -19.10 -6.60
N THR A 33 10.11 -19.93 -5.75
CA THR A 33 10.75 -20.35 -4.49
C THR A 33 11.99 -21.19 -4.74
N GLN A 34 11.98 -22.07 -5.73
CA GLN A 34 13.16 -22.83 -6.16
C GLN A 34 14.26 -21.92 -6.72
N PHE A 35 13.90 -20.93 -7.54
CA PHE A 35 14.83 -19.95 -8.09
C PHE A 35 15.58 -19.18 -7.00
N ILE A 36 14.85 -18.77 -5.95
CA ILE A 36 15.42 -18.09 -4.78
C ILE A 36 16.31 -19.05 -3.97
N ALA A 37 15.83 -20.27 -3.70
CA ALA A 37 16.58 -21.29 -2.95
C ALA A 37 17.92 -21.65 -3.62
N ASN A 38 17.90 -21.77 -4.95
CA ASN A 38 19.07 -22.08 -5.76
C ASN A 38 20.00 -20.87 -5.99
N LYS A 39 19.68 -19.70 -5.43
CA LYS A 39 20.42 -18.44 -5.60
C LYS A 39 20.61 -18.02 -7.06
N GLN A 40 19.69 -18.43 -7.94
CA GLN A 40 19.77 -18.13 -9.38
C GLN A 40 19.60 -16.64 -9.69
N TYR A 41 19.04 -15.85 -8.76
CA TYR A 41 18.97 -14.39 -8.86
C TYR A 41 20.33 -13.71 -9.06
N LYS A 42 21.45 -14.36 -8.70
CA LYS A 42 22.80 -13.84 -8.92
C LYS A 42 23.25 -13.85 -10.38
N GLN A 43 22.59 -14.65 -11.22
CA GLN A 43 22.92 -14.81 -12.64
C GLN A 43 22.07 -13.92 -13.54
N LEU A 44 21.16 -13.11 -12.97
CA LEU A 44 20.29 -12.22 -13.72
C LEU A 44 21.08 -11.08 -14.34
N THR A 45 20.74 -10.74 -15.58
CA THR A 45 21.21 -9.51 -16.19
C THR A 45 20.53 -8.29 -15.54
N VAL A 46 21.18 -7.13 -15.63
CA VAL A 46 20.63 -5.87 -15.08
C VAL A 46 19.24 -5.57 -15.67
N ARG A 47 19.05 -5.86 -16.97
CA ARG A 47 17.77 -5.65 -17.64
C ARG A 47 16.66 -6.50 -17.03
N GLU A 48 16.91 -7.78 -16.79
CA GLU A 48 15.93 -8.69 -16.19
C GLU A 48 15.61 -8.29 -14.75
N ALA A 49 16.64 -7.96 -13.97
CA ALA A 49 16.47 -7.50 -12.60
C ALA A 49 15.61 -6.22 -12.53
N LEU A 50 15.81 -5.27 -13.44
CA LEU A 50 14.98 -4.06 -13.53
C LEU A 50 13.52 -4.37 -13.88
N VAL A 51 13.27 -5.32 -14.80
CA VAL A 51 11.90 -5.72 -15.14
C VAL A 51 11.21 -6.38 -13.95
N TYR A 52 11.87 -7.32 -13.27
CA TYR A 52 11.26 -7.99 -12.11
C TYR A 52 11.02 -7.06 -10.93
N THR A 53 11.93 -6.11 -10.69
CA THR A 53 11.74 -5.09 -9.65
C THR A 53 10.61 -4.13 -10.01
N ALA A 54 10.47 -3.72 -11.27
CA ALA A 54 9.35 -2.88 -11.72
C ALA A 54 7.99 -3.56 -11.51
N VAL A 55 7.85 -4.83 -11.93
CA VAL A 55 6.62 -5.61 -11.71
C VAL A 55 6.34 -5.81 -10.22
N THR A 56 7.39 -6.06 -9.43
CA THR A 56 7.25 -6.21 -7.97
C THR A 56 6.74 -4.92 -7.32
N MET A 57 7.28 -3.76 -7.73
CA MET A 57 6.82 -2.45 -7.26
C MET A 57 5.38 -2.18 -7.68
N GLU A 58 4.98 -2.53 -8.91
CA GLU A 58 3.60 -2.40 -9.37
C GLU A 58 2.61 -3.16 -8.47
N VAL A 59 2.91 -4.43 -8.14
CA VAL A 59 2.09 -5.22 -7.23
C VAL A 59 2.02 -4.61 -5.84
N MET A 60 3.13 -4.04 -5.33
CA MET A 60 3.13 -3.31 -4.06
C MET A 60 2.27 -2.04 -4.13
N PHE A 61 2.26 -1.31 -5.24
CA PHE A 61 1.41 -0.13 -5.39
C PHE A 61 -0.08 -0.45 -5.41
N TRP A 62 -0.47 -1.62 -5.92
CA TRP A 62 -1.86 -2.09 -5.82
C TRP A 62 -2.33 -2.26 -4.37
N PHE A 63 -1.44 -2.55 -3.42
CA PHE A 63 -1.79 -2.57 -2.00
C PHE A 63 -2.21 -1.18 -1.50
N PHE A 64 -1.46 -0.13 -1.86
CA PHE A 64 -1.80 1.25 -1.47
C PHE A 64 -3.11 1.72 -2.11
N VAL A 65 -3.37 1.34 -3.36
CA VAL A 65 -4.67 1.58 -4.00
C VAL A 65 -5.80 0.89 -3.23
N GLY A 66 -5.58 -0.35 -2.80
CA GLY A 66 -6.51 -1.08 -1.92
C GLY A 66 -6.73 -0.37 -0.57
N GLU A 67 -5.68 0.16 0.05
CA GLU A 67 -5.77 0.93 1.29
C GLU A 67 -6.58 2.22 1.10
N MET A 68 -6.37 2.95 0.00
CA MET A 68 -7.12 4.15 -0.34
C MET A 68 -8.62 3.85 -0.52
N ILE A 69 -8.96 2.73 -1.19
CA ILE A 69 -10.35 2.26 -1.32
C ILE A 69 -10.91 1.88 0.06
N GLY A 70 -10.15 1.15 0.88
CA GLY A 70 -10.58 0.72 2.22
C GLY A 70 -10.85 1.89 3.16
N ARG A 71 -10.02 2.93 3.12
CA ARG A 71 -10.17 4.17 3.89
C ARG A 71 -11.19 5.14 3.29
N ARG A 72 -11.60 4.94 2.03
CA ARG A 72 -12.47 5.84 1.25
C ARG A 72 -11.94 7.27 1.15
N ASN A 73 -10.62 7.46 1.22
CA ASN A 73 -9.99 8.77 1.12
C ASN A 73 -8.62 8.65 0.43
N VAL A 74 -8.33 9.60 -0.45
CA VAL A 74 -7.09 9.64 -1.24
C VAL A 74 -5.94 10.27 -0.44
N PHE A 75 -6.25 11.22 0.46
CA PHE A 75 -5.24 11.94 1.24
C PHE A 75 -5.61 12.04 2.73
N GLY A 76 -4.77 11.50 3.60
CA GLY A 76 -4.91 11.65 5.05
C GLY A 76 -6.17 11.02 5.65
N TYR A 77 -6.32 11.11 6.97
CA TYR A 77 -7.60 10.90 7.63
C TYR A 77 -8.36 12.22 7.61
N LEU A 78 -9.70 12.18 7.57
CA LEU A 78 -10.52 13.39 7.62
C LEU A 78 -10.45 13.98 9.03
N VAL A 79 -9.45 14.82 9.28
CA VAL A 79 -9.23 15.46 10.57
C VAL A 79 -9.81 16.87 10.50
N PRO A 80 -10.81 17.22 11.34
CA PRO A 80 -11.30 18.59 11.43
C PRO A 80 -10.15 19.54 11.79
N SER A 81 -10.16 20.77 11.29
CA SER A 81 -9.13 21.77 11.61
C SER A 81 -8.95 21.99 13.12
N ASP A 82 -10.01 21.76 13.90
CA ASP A 82 -10.02 21.90 15.37
C ASP A 82 -9.63 20.61 16.12
N TYR A 83 -9.07 19.61 15.43
CA TYR A 83 -8.72 18.35 16.08
C TYR A 83 -7.58 18.54 17.08
N VAL A 84 -7.95 18.56 18.35
CA VAL A 84 -7.00 18.48 19.47
C VAL A 84 -6.93 17.03 19.96
N SER A 85 -5.73 16.46 19.93
CA SER A 85 -5.48 15.10 20.44
C SER A 85 -5.95 14.99 21.90
N ARG A 86 -6.37 13.78 22.31
CA ARG A 86 -6.84 13.57 23.70
C ARG A 86 -5.73 13.90 24.72
N ASP A 87 -4.48 13.68 24.36
CA ASP A 87 -3.32 13.94 25.22
C ASP A 87 -3.06 15.43 25.36
N THR A 88 -3.18 16.20 24.28
CA THR A 88 -3.07 17.67 24.34
C THR A 88 -4.18 18.27 25.21
N ARG A 89 -5.42 17.78 25.11
CA ARG A 89 -6.52 18.23 25.99
C ARG A 89 -6.29 17.94 27.47
N LYS A 90 -5.66 16.81 27.81
CA LYS A 90 -5.30 16.48 29.20
C LYS A 90 -4.21 17.41 29.75
N LYS A 91 -3.19 17.69 28.94
CA LYS A 91 -2.10 18.61 29.31
C LYS A 91 -2.61 20.02 29.54
N VAL A 92 -3.47 20.53 28.65
CA VAL A 92 -4.09 21.86 28.82
C VAL A 92 -4.90 21.94 30.12
N LYS A 93 -5.71 20.91 30.42
CA LYS A 93 -6.46 20.86 31.69
C LYS A 93 -5.58 20.82 32.94
N ALA A 94 -4.45 20.11 32.88
CA ALA A 94 -3.50 20.06 33.98
C ALA A 94 -2.83 21.42 34.21
N LEU A 95 -2.40 22.09 33.13
CA LEU A 95 -1.82 23.44 33.19
C LEU A 95 -2.83 24.49 33.67
N GLU A 96 -4.10 24.38 33.25
CA GLU A 96 -5.18 25.27 33.75
C GLU A 96 -5.49 25.05 35.24
N ALA A 97 -5.36 23.81 35.73
CA ALA A 97 -5.53 23.51 37.16
C ALA A 97 -4.37 24.10 37.98
N GLU A 98 -3.13 23.87 37.54
CA GLU A 98 -1.92 24.42 38.15
C GLU A 98 -1.94 25.96 38.16
N ALA A 99 -2.33 26.59 37.04
CA ALA A 99 -2.47 28.04 36.95
C ALA A 99 -3.55 28.62 37.87
N LYS A 100 -4.65 27.88 38.12
CA LYS A 100 -5.69 28.28 39.07
C LYS A 100 -5.22 28.14 40.52
N GLU A 101 -4.48 27.09 40.84
CA GLU A 101 -3.89 26.91 42.17
C GLU A 101 -2.88 28.03 42.45
N LEU A 102 -2.03 28.38 41.49
CA LEU A 102 -1.03 29.44 41.62
C LEU A 102 -1.64 30.85 41.71
N ALA A 103 -2.82 31.07 41.12
CA ALA A 103 -3.55 32.34 41.22
C ALA A 103 -4.39 32.47 42.51
N GLN A 104 -4.54 31.39 43.29
CA GLN A 104 -5.23 31.36 44.57
C GLN A 104 -4.28 31.53 45.77
N HIS A 105 -2.97 31.50 45.53
CA HIS A 105 -1.91 31.84 46.48
C HIS A 105 -1.46 33.30 46.33
#